data_AF-A0A1G2IH53-F1
#
_entry.id   AF-A0A1G2IH53-F1
#
_cell.length_a   1.000
_cell.length_b   1.000
_cell.length_c   1.000
_cell.angle_alpha   90.00
_cell.angle_beta   90.00
_cell.angle_gamma   90.00
#
_symmetry.space_group_name_H-M   'P 1'
#
loop_
_entity.id
_entity.type
_entity.pdbx_description
1 polymer ?
#
loop_
_entity_poly.entity_id
_entity_poly.type
_entity_poly.pdbx_seq_one_letter_code
_entity_poly.pdbx_strand_id
1 'polypeptide(L)' 'MARDKSFHDYVIYDVLGSVMGITSRPMFSGWAIYQDGVVFGIIIGTELYFNRELRNGFFGFSSIFEIEV' A
#
# COMPACT_ATOMS: atom_id res chain seq x y z
N MET A 1 18.69 8.53 7.21
CA MET A 1 17.59 9.35 6.68
C MET A 1 16.28 8.78 7.19
N ALA A 2 15.44 9.57 7.86
CA ALA A 2 14.07 9.14 8.16
C ALA A 2 13.32 8.98 6.82
N ARG A 3 12.51 7.92 6.68
CA ARG A 3 11.63 7.79 5.51
C ARG A 3 10.64 8.96 5.55
N ASP A 4 10.51 9.69 4.44
CA ASP A 4 9.54 10.76 4.34
C ASP A 4 8.13 10.18 4.43
N LYS A 5 7.49 10.39 5.58
CA LYS A 5 6.15 9.89 5.92
C LYS A 5 5.02 10.76 5.41
N SER A 6 5.32 11.96 4.89
CA SER A 6 4.29 12.93 4.52
C SER A 6 3.31 12.35 3.49
N PHE A 7 3.81 11.73 2.43
CA PHE A 7 2.96 11.13 1.39
C PHE A 7 2.15 9.94 1.91
N HIS A 8 2.73 9.11 2.78
CA HIS A 8 1.99 8.02 3.41
C HIS A 8 0.89 8.52 4.34
N ASP A 9 1.18 9.48 5.19
CA ASP A 9 0.21 10.01 6.14
C ASP A 9 -0.94 10.68 5.38
N TYR A 10 -0.65 11.40 4.30
CA TYR A 10 -1.65 11.91 3.38
C TYR A 10 -2.51 10.78 2.77
N VAL A 11 -1.91 9.74 2.20
CA VAL A 11 -2.66 8.63 1.59
C VAL A 11 -3.52 7.90 2.63
N ILE A 12 -2.98 7.59 3.81
CA ILE A 12 -3.66 6.78 4.83
C ILE A 12 -4.72 7.58 5.57
N TYR A 13 -4.42 8.80 6.01
CA TYR A 13 -5.31 9.57 6.88
C TYR A 13 -6.20 10.53 6.11
N ASP A 14 -5.71 11.15 5.04
CA ASP A 14 -6.49 12.17 4.31
C ASP A 14 -7.29 11.55 3.16
N VAL A 15 -6.67 10.67 2.36
CA VAL A 15 -7.32 10.06 1.17
C VAL A 15 -8.16 8.85 1.55
N LEU A 16 -7.59 7.91 2.32
CA LEU A 16 -8.23 6.64 2.66
C LEU A 16 -8.82 6.62 4.08
N GLY A 17 -8.69 7.70 4.84
CA GLY A 17 -9.06 7.73 6.27
C GLY A 17 -10.54 7.47 6.55
N SER A 18 -11.42 7.71 5.57
CA SER A 18 -12.85 7.40 5.67
C SER A 18 -13.19 5.94 5.33
N VAL A 19 -12.23 5.17 4.81
CA VAL A 19 -12.45 3.76 4.43
C VAL A 19 -12.16 2.88 5.64
N MET A 20 -13.18 2.12 6.06
CA MET A 20 -13.04 1.21 7.19
C MET A 20 -12.05 0.09 6.86
N GLY A 21 -11.27 -0.32 7.87
CA GLY A 21 -10.35 -1.45 7.74
C GLY A 21 -9.01 -1.12 7.07
N ILE A 22 -8.76 0.15 6.72
CA ILE A 22 -7.47 0.57 6.16
C ILE A 22 -6.38 0.50 7.24
N THR A 23 -5.30 -0.21 6.92
CA THR A 23 -4.08 -0.24 7.72
C THR A 23 -2.86 -0.24 6.80
N SER A 24 -1.69 0.12 7.31
CA SER A 24 -0.45 0.09 6.55
C SER A 24 0.67 -0.58 7.34
N ARG A 25 1.63 -1.18 6.62
CA ARG A 25 2.84 -1.77 7.21
C ARG A 25 4.09 -1.45 6.38
N PRO A 26 5.24 -1.16 7.01
CA PRO A 26 6.48 -0.93 6.28
C PRO A 26 6.92 -2.17 5.51
N MET A 27 7.23 -2.03 4.21
CA MET A 27 7.71 -3.13 3.36
C MET A 27 8.55 -2.58 2.19
N PHE A 28 9.70 -3.20 1.86
CA PHE A 28 10.55 -2.84 0.71
C PHE A 28 10.78 -1.34 0.49
N SER A 29 11.35 -0.65 1.48
CA SER A 29 11.60 0.81 1.42
C SER A 29 10.34 1.69 1.29
N GLY A 30 9.15 1.12 1.34
CA GLY A 30 7.86 1.79 1.26
C GLY A 30 6.86 1.28 2.30
N TRP A 31 5.58 1.32 1.95
CA TRP A 31 4.47 0.85 2.78
C TRP A 31 3.45 0.04 2.00
N ALA A 32 3.21 -1.19 2.42
CA ALA A 32 2.07 -1.97 1.96
C ALA A 32 0.79 -1.43 2.64
N ILE A 33 -0.27 -1.28 1.87
CA ILE A 33 -1.60 -0.82 2.32
C ILE A 33 -2.55 -2.00 2.30
N TYR A 34 -3.27 -2.20 3.39
CA TYR A 34 -4.22 -3.27 3.61
C TYR A 34 -5.61 -2.71 3.83
N GLN A 35 -6.62 -3.41 3.34
CA GLN A 35 -8.02 -3.24 3.71
C GLN A 35 -8.49 -4.56 4.32
N ASP A 36 -8.98 -4.52 5.55
CA ASP A 36 -9.47 -5.70 6.29
C ASP A 36 -8.46 -6.86 6.32
N GLY A 37 -7.17 -6.52 6.43
CA GLY A 37 -6.06 -7.49 6.47
C GLY A 37 -5.59 -8.01 5.11
N VAL A 38 -6.23 -7.62 4.00
CA VAL A 38 -5.81 -7.94 2.63
C VAL A 38 -5.06 -6.74 2.06
N VAL A 39 -3.79 -6.93 1.71
CA VAL A 39 -3.01 -5.89 1.01
C VAL A 39 -3.61 -5.66 -0.37
N PHE A 40 -3.78 -4.40 -0.76
CA PHE A 40 -4.35 -4.00 -2.05
C PHE A 40 -3.55 -2.91 -2.76
N GLY A 41 -2.57 -2.32 -2.08
CA GLY A 41 -1.68 -1.34 -2.68
C GLY A 41 -0.34 -1.24 -1.97
N ILE A 42 0.58 -0.50 -2.58
CA ILE A 42 1.89 -0.20 -2.01
C ILE A 42 2.26 1.25 -2.34
N ILE A 43 2.86 1.92 -1.36
CA ILE A 43 3.47 3.23 -1.51
C ILE A 43 4.97 3.06 -1.64
N ILE A 44 5.56 3.58 -2.71
CA ILE A 44 7.01 3.61 -2.93
C ILE A 44 7.39 5.05 -3.29
N GLY A 45 8.20 5.68 -2.43
CA GLY A 45 8.50 7.11 -2.58
C GLY A 45 7.22 7.96 -2.49
N THR A 46 6.88 8.64 -3.58
CA THR A 46 5.68 9.49 -3.73
C THR A 46 4.64 8.89 -4.67
N GLU A 47 4.71 7.59 -4.90
CA GLU A 47 3.83 6.88 -5.84
C GLU A 47 3.00 5.84 -5.10
N LEU A 48 1.73 5.74 -5.50
CA LEU A 48 0.77 4.79 -4.97
C LEU A 48 0.37 3.83 -6.07
N TYR A 49 0.69 2.56 -5.88
CA TYR A 49 0.37 1.49 -6.80
C TYR A 49 -0.75 0.64 -6.22
N PHE A 50 -1.75 0.33 -7.04
CA PHE A 50 -2.82 -0.61 -6.69
C PHE A 50 -2.67 -1.89 -7.48
N ASN A 51 -2.87 -3.03 -6.82
CA ASN A 51 -2.87 -4.30 -7.52
C ASN A 51 -4.30 -4.62 -8.00
N ARG A 52 -4.45 -4.70 -9.32
CA ARG A 52 -5.72 -4.89 -10.04
C ARG A 52 -6.27 -6.33 -9.92
N GLU A 53 -5.41 -7.30 -9.63
CA GLU A 53 -5.70 -8.74 -9.65
C GLU A 53 -6.16 -9.30 -8.30
N LEU A 54 -6.19 -8.49 -7.24
CA LEU A 54 -6.56 -8.94 -5.90
C LEU A 54 -8.08 -9.05 -5.71
N ARG A 55 -8.70 -9.95 -6.44
CA ARG A 55 -10.01 -10.49 -6.07
C ARG A 55 -9.91 -11.68 -5.12
N ASN A 56 -8.76 -12.35 -5.05
CA ASN A 56 -8.60 -13.65 -4.37
C ASN A 56 -7.38 -13.69 -3.44
N GLY A 57 -7.40 -12.89 -2.37
CA GLY A 57 -6.82 -13.24 -1.06
C GLY A 57 -5.31 -13.48 -0.90
N PHE A 58 -4.48 -13.38 -1.93
CA PHE A 58 -3.04 -13.60 -1.78
C PHE A 58 -2.21 -12.59 -2.56
N PHE A 59 -1.48 -11.75 -1.83
CA PHE A 59 -0.46 -10.88 -2.37
C PHE A 59 0.89 -11.48 -1.97
N GLY A 60 1.40 -12.31 -2.86
CA GLY A 60 2.72 -12.91 -2.70
C GLY A 60 3.81 -11.87 -2.98
N PHE A 61 5.01 -12.12 -2.47
CA PHE A 61 6.20 -11.36 -2.82
C PHE A 61 6.41 -11.24 -4.34
N SER A 62 6.05 -12.28 -5.11
CA SER A 62 6.10 -12.28 -6.57
C SER A 62 5.14 -11.26 -7.18
N SER A 63 3.95 -11.08 -6.61
CA SER A 63 2.91 -10.16 -7.11
C SER A 63 3.29 -8.68 -6.97
N ILE A 64 4.31 -8.36 -6.16
CA ILE A 64 4.83 -7.00 -6.01
C ILE A 64 5.70 -6.62 -7.21
N PHE A 65 6.45 -7.58 -7.77
CA PHE A 65 7.31 -7.34 -8.93
C PHE A 65 6.53 -7.22 -10.25
N GLU A 66 5.26 -7.66 -10.26
CA GLU A 66 4.38 -7.54 -11.43
C GLU A 66 3.62 -6.22 -11.48
N ILE A 67 3.77 -5.36 -10.47
CA ILE A 67 3.29 -3.98 -10.54
C ILE A 67 4.19 -3.26 -11.56
N GLU A 68 3.76 -3.20 -12.82
CA GLU A 68 4.44 -2.41 -13.86
C GLU A 68 4.55 -0.95 -13.38
N VAL A 69 5.79 -0.47 -13.34
CA VAL A 69 6.16 0.94 -13.13
C VAL A 69 5.96 1.70 -14.42
#